data_AF-A0A439UWD2-F1
#
_entry.id   AF-A0A439UWD2-F1
#
_cell.length_a   1.000
_cell.length_b   1.000
_cell.length_c   1.000
_cell.angle_alpha   90.00
_cell.angle_beta   90.00
_cell.angle_gamma   90.00
#
_symmetry.space_group_name_H-M   'P 1'
#
loop_
_entity.id
_entity.type
_entity.pdbx_description
1 polymer ?
#
loop_
_entity_poly.entity_id
_entity_poly.type
_entity_poly.pdbx_seq_one_letter_code
_entity_poly.pdbx_strand_id
1 'polypeptide(L)'
;MTIVRRGFDAIRSRLTGIGFLSLSASWNPPVAQRTVILRLFNFLENRRVLYVPMNFEIPGDVDRSIIEIRHELTQVLNDLPENSRAARRVRHLRTACRHFLEDAPPDYRNIAYRLRNDFDHGLPARWQDHGERALTPGYFVALGELRATFGLQLSALAAEFEIDVEEELASIFPVALDPRGGE
;
A
#
# COMPACT_ATOMS: atom_id res chain seq x y z
N MET A 1 -10.17 14.94 18.67
CA MET A 1 -9.49 14.62 17.40
C MET A 1 -8.03 14.99 17.60
N THR A 2 -7.26 14.05 18.15
CA THR A 2 -5.89 14.29 18.57
C THR A 2 -5.03 14.15 17.33
N ILE A 3 -4.56 15.27 16.78
CA ILE A 3 -3.48 15.24 15.78
C ILE A 3 -2.27 14.68 16.53
N VAL A 4 -2.05 13.38 16.37
CA VAL A 4 -0.90 12.71 16.95
C VAL A 4 0.32 13.22 16.17
N ARG A 5 1.03 14.19 16.75
CA ARG A 5 2.38 14.65 16.35
C ARG A 5 3.45 13.53 16.32
N ARG A 6 3.07 12.25 16.34
CA ARG A 6 3.98 11.11 16.55
C ARG A 6 4.23 10.25 15.31
N GLY A 7 3.56 10.51 14.18
CA GLY A 7 3.80 9.75 12.94
C GLY A 7 5.27 9.83 12.55
N PHE A 8 5.81 11.03 12.38
CA PHE A 8 7.20 11.23 11.96
C PHE A 8 8.24 10.78 13.00
N ASP A 9 8.07 11.05 14.30
CA ASP A 9 9.04 10.63 15.33
C ASP A 9 9.07 9.10 15.54
N ALA A 10 7.91 8.44 15.43
CA ALA A 10 7.83 6.98 15.47
C ALA A 10 8.40 6.37 14.18
N ILE A 11 8.15 6.96 13.02
CA ILE A 11 8.73 6.53 11.74
C ILE A 11 10.24 6.78 11.69
N ARG A 12 10.72 7.91 12.19
CA ARG A 12 12.15 8.28 12.24
C ARG A 12 12.92 7.34 13.17
N SER A 13 12.41 7.04 14.36
CA SER A 13 13.05 6.08 15.27
C SER A 13 13.03 4.65 14.73
N ARG A 14 12.02 4.30 13.92
CA ARG A 14 11.91 3.01 13.22
C ARG A 14 12.84 2.91 11.99
N LEU A 15 12.98 3.96 11.19
CA LEU A 15 13.73 3.93 9.93
C LEU A 15 15.25 4.12 10.10
N THR A 16 15.73 4.65 11.23
CA THR A 16 17.17 4.83 11.46
C THR A 16 17.96 3.54 11.71
N GLY A 17 17.29 2.41 12.00
CA GLY A 17 17.93 1.13 12.32
C GLY A 17 18.39 0.30 11.12
N ILE A 18 17.89 0.60 9.92
CA ILE A 18 18.20 -0.13 8.69
C ILE A 18 18.77 0.88 7.71
N GLY A 19 19.95 0.62 7.13
CA GLY A 19 20.60 1.46 6.11
C GLY A 19 19.84 1.56 4.77
N PHE A 20 18.50 1.59 4.81
CA PHE A 20 17.58 1.52 3.68
C PHE A 20 17.32 2.88 3.01
N LEU A 21 17.62 3.98 3.68
CA LEU A 21 17.45 5.33 3.14
C LEU A 21 18.81 6.03 3.05
N SER A 22 19.46 5.91 1.90
CA SER A 22 20.48 6.88 1.48
C SER A 22 19.80 8.21 1.12
N LEU A 23 19.27 8.88 2.14
CA LEU A 23 18.97 10.31 2.10
C LEU A 23 20.32 11.02 2.25
N SER A 24 20.80 11.63 1.17
CA SER A 24 21.98 12.48 1.24
C SER A 24 21.71 13.61 2.22
N ALA A 25 22.61 13.83 3.18
CA ALA A 25 22.47 14.82 4.25
C ALA A 25 22.28 16.28 3.78
N SER A 26 22.38 16.56 2.48
CA SER A 26 22.19 17.86 1.85
C SER A 26 20.93 18.01 0.99
N TRP A 27 20.05 17.00 0.93
CA TRP A 27 18.83 17.07 0.12
C TRP A 27 17.78 17.94 0.80
N ASN A 28 17.36 19.02 0.13
CA ASN A 28 16.20 19.83 0.52
C ASN A 28 15.13 19.70 -0.58
N PRO A 29 14.02 18.97 -0.33
CA PRO A 29 13.01 18.75 -1.36
C PRO A 29 12.36 20.07 -1.79
N PRO A 30 12.16 20.30 -3.11
CA PRO A 30 11.47 21.50 -3.58
C PRO A 30 10.04 21.58 -3.01
N VAL A 31 9.64 22.77 -2.51
CA VAL A 31 8.33 23.03 -1.89
C VAL A 31 7.16 22.58 -2.79
N ALA A 32 7.29 22.76 -4.11
CA ALA A 32 6.30 22.32 -5.09
C ALA A 32 6.10 20.78 -5.06
N GLN A 33 7.19 20.00 -5.06
CA GLN A 33 7.10 18.54 -4.97
C GLN A 33 6.53 18.11 -3.63
N ARG A 34 6.97 18.73 -2.52
CA ARG A 34 6.44 18.44 -1.20
C ARG A 34 4.92 18.64 -1.14
N THR A 35 4.42 19.72 -1.75
CA THR A 35 2.99 20.03 -1.78
C THR A 35 2.19 18.97 -2.56
N VAL A 36 2.71 18.51 -3.69
CA VAL A 36 2.09 17.43 -4.49
C VAL A 36 2.05 16.12 -3.71
N ILE A 37 3.16 15.74 -3.06
CA ILE A 37 3.21 14.50 -2.27
C ILE A 37 2.31 14.59 -1.03
N LEU A 38 2.22 15.74 -0.36
CA LEU A 38 1.30 15.93 0.76
C LEU A 38 -0.17 15.70 0.34
N ARG A 39 -0.57 16.19 -0.84
CA ARG A 39 -1.92 15.93 -1.37
C ARG A 39 -2.16 14.45 -1.62
N LEU A 40 -1.17 13.74 -2.14
CA LEU A 40 -1.25 12.28 -2.31
C LEU A 40 -1.48 11.59 -0.95
N PHE A 41 -0.74 11.95 0.10
CA PHE A 41 -0.95 11.38 1.44
C PHE A 41 -2.38 11.63 1.95
N ASN A 42 -2.86 12.88 1.93
CA ASN A 42 -4.21 13.21 2.36
C ASN A 42 -5.30 12.41 1.62
N PHE A 43 -5.08 12.15 0.32
CA PHE A 43 -5.98 11.32 -0.47
C PHE A 43 -5.96 9.85 -0.01
N LEU A 44 -4.76 9.29 0.22
CA LEU A 44 -4.56 7.89 0.60
C LEU A 44 -4.95 7.59 2.05
N GLU A 45 -4.90 8.56 2.95
CA GLU A 45 -5.35 8.41 4.35
C GLU A 45 -6.82 7.99 4.42
N ASN A 46 -7.63 8.45 3.45
CA ASN A 46 -9.03 8.06 3.31
C ASN A 46 -9.24 6.77 2.47
N ARG A 47 -8.18 6.04 2.11
CA ARG A 47 -8.26 4.80 1.31
C ARG A 47 -8.09 3.56 2.19
N ARG A 48 -9.22 3.17 2.79
CA ARG A 48 -9.40 1.98 3.64
C ARG A 48 -8.80 0.70 3.06
N VAL A 49 -8.83 0.52 1.74
CA VAL A 49 -8.23 -0.62 1.04
C VAL A 49 -6.75 -0.86 1.39
N LEU A 50 -6.04 0.17 1.86
CA LEU A 50 -4.64 0.06 2.22
C LEU A 50 -4.45 -0.56 3.60
N TYR A 51 -5.32 -0.31 4.58
CA TYR A 51 -5.04 -0.64 5.98
C TYR A 51 -6.14 -1.43 6.70
N VAL A 52 -7.33 -1.59 6.11
CA VAL A 52 -8.42 -2.34 6.75
C VAL A 52 -8.10 -3.85 6.79
N PRO A 53 -8.45 -4.54 7.88
CA PRO A 53 -8.30 -6.00 7.96
C PRO A 53 -8.98 -6.73 6.80
N MET A 54 -8.30 -7.74 6.24
CA MET A 54 -8.76 -8.44 5.03
C MET A 54 -10.16 -9.06 5.17
N ASN A 55 -10.58 -9.42 6.38
CA ASN A 55 -11.89 -10.00 6.66
C ASN A 55 -13.05 -8.99 6.56
N PHE A 56 -12.77 -7.69 6.46
CA PHE A 56 -13.77 -6.65 6.24
C PHE A 56 -13.79 -6.15 4.79
N GLU A 57 -12.98 -6.73 3.91
CA GLU A 57 -12.89 -6.30 2.52
C GLU A 57 -14.00 -6.90 1.67
N ILE A 58 -14.54 -6.06 0.77
CA ILE A 58 -15.52 -6.44 -0.24
C ILE A 58 -14.83 -6.25 -1.60
N PRO A 59 -14.73 -7.28 -2.47
CA PRO A 59 -13.95 -7.21 -3.72
C PRO A 59 -14.28 -6.02 -4.60
N GLY A 60 -15.56 -5.73 -4.81
CA GLY A 60 -15.99 -4.59 -5.63
C GLY A 60 -15.53 -3.24 -5.07
N ASP A 61 -15.48 -3.10 -3.75
CA ASP A 61 -15.00 -1.88 -3.09
C ASP A 61 -13.48 -1.75 -3.15
N VAL A 62 -12.77 -2.87 -2.98
CA VAL A 62 -11.31 -2.95 -3.14
C VAL A 62 -10.89 -2.55 -4.55
N ASP A 63 -11.48 -3.19 -5.56
CA ASP A 63 -11.15 -2.97 -6.97
C ASP A 63 -11.44 -1.52 -7.36
N ARG A 64 -12.62 -0.98 -6.98
CA ARG A 64 -12.97 0.42 -7.17
C ARG A 64 -11.98 1.37 -6.49
N SER A 65 -11.63 1.12 -5.24
CA SER A 65 -10.66 1.95 -4.51
C SER A 65 -9.29 1.95 -5.19
N ILE A 66 -8.84 0.81 -5.72
CA ILE A 66 -7.55 0.69 -6.40
C ILE A 66 -7.57 1.40 -7.76
N ILE A 67 -8.70 1.38 -8.47
CA ILE A 67 -8.89 2.17 -9.69
C ILE A 67 -8.79 3.67 -9.39
N GLU A 68 -9.45 4.15 -8.33
CA GLU A 68 -9.35 5.56 -7.90
C GLU A 68 -7.93 5.95 -7.54
N ILE A 69 -7.22 5.11 -6.77
CA ILE A 69 -5.81 5.32 -6.43
C ILE A 69 -4.97 5.41 -7.71
N ARG A 70 -5.18 4.51 -8.67
CA ARG A 70 -4.45 4.50 -9.95
C ARG A 70 -4.67 5.81 -10.73
N HIS A 71 -5.88 6.36 -10.71
CA HIS A 71 -6.18 7.66 -11.31
C HIS A 71 -5.47 8.79 -10.58
N GLU A 72 -5.54 8.85 -9.25
CA GLU A 72 -4.86 9.88 -8.46
C GLU A 72 -3.34 9.86 -8.67
N LEU A 73 -2.72 8.67 -8.65
CA LEU A 73 -1.30 8.50 -8.93
C LEU A 73 -0.92 9.00 -10.32
N THR A 74 -1.84 8.92 -11.29
CA THR A 74 -1.61 9.48 -12.63
C THR A 74 -1.65 11.00 -12.63
N GLN A 75 -2.56 11.62 -11.88
CA GLN A 75 -2.60 13.07 -11.70
C GLN A 75 -1.33 13.57 -11.01
N VAL A 76 -0.93 12.93 -9.91
CA VAL A 76 0.31 13.23 -9.19
C VAL A 76 1.54 13.15 -10.09
N LEU A 77 1.61 12.17 -11.00
CA LEU A 77 2.73 12.07 -11.94
C LEU A 77 2.80 13.22 -12.94
N ASN A 78 1.65 13.80 -13.32
CA ASN A 78 1.63 14.96 -14.22
C ASN A 78 2.19 16.22 -13.54
N ASP A 79 2.07 16.30 -12.20
CA ASP A 79 2.52 17.45 -11.41
C ASP A 79 3.96 17.32 -10.89
N LEU A 80 4.60 16.15 -11.07
CA LEU A 80 5.97 15.90 -10.64
C LEU A 80 6.97 16.04 -11.79
N PRO A 81 8.19 16.53 -11.52
CA PRO A 81 9.26 16.47 -12.52
C PRO A 81 9.52 15.03 -12.94
N GLU A 82 9.58 14.78 -14.24
CA GLU A 82 9.60 13.44 -14.83
C GLU A 82 10.68 12.52 -14.24
N ASN A 83 11.87 13.07 -13.99
CA ASN A 83 13.04 12.34 -13.50
C ASN A 83 13.25 12.46 -11.98
N SER A 84 12.29 13.03 -11.26
CA SER A 84 12.38 13.13 -9.80
C SER A 84 12.30 11.74 -9.15
N ARG A 85 12.96 11.60 -7.98
CA ARG A 85 12.86 10.38 -7.15
C ARG A 85 11.41 10.11 -6.76
N ALA A 86 10.66 11.17 -6.43
CA ALA A 86 9.23 11.11 -6.17
C ALA A 86 8.45 10.48 -7.33
N ALA A 87 8.63 10.97 -8.56
CA ALA A 87 7.96 10.43 -9.74
C ALA A 87 8.30 8.94 -9.95
N ARG A 88 9.55 8.52 -9.71
CA ARG A 88 9.93 7.10 -9.77
C ARG A 88 9.15 6.23 -8.77
N ARG A 89 9.01 6.68 -7.52
CA ARG A 89 8.26 5.96 -6.49
C ARG A 89 6.77 5.90 -6.81
N VAL A 90 6.18 7.02 -7.26
CA VAL A 90 4.77 7.08 -7.66
C VAL A 90 4.50 6.19 -8.87
N ARG A 91 5.44 6.06 -9.82
CA ARG A 91 5.33 5.07 -10.91
C ARG A 91 5.29 3.64 -10.37
N HIS A 92 6.10 3.27 -9.38
CA HIS A 92 6.04 1.94 -8.77
C HIS A 92 4.69 1.67 -8.11
N LEU A 93 4.13 2.64 -7.38
CA LEU A 93 2.77 2.54 -6.81
C LEU A 93 1.74 2.28 -7.91
N ARG A 94 1.80 3.03 -9.01
CA ARG A 94 0.86 2.88 -10.14
C ARG A 94 1.01 1.53 -10.84
N THR A 95 2.24 1.02 -10.95
CA THR A 95 2.53 -0.32 -11.46
C THR A 95 1.95 -1.40 -10.55
N ALA A 96 2.06 -1.26 -9.22
CA ALA A 96 1.44 -2.19 -8.27
C ALA A 96 -0.09 -2.23 -8.41
N CYS A 97 -0.75 -1.07 -8.57
CA CYS A 97 -2.19 -1.04 -8.86
C CYS A 97 -2.54 -1.80 -10.14
N ARG A 98 -1.70 -1.68 -11.20
CA ARG A 98 -1.91 -2.38 -12.46
C ARG A 98 -1.79 -3.88 -12.29
N HIS A 99 -0.71 -4.35 -11.66
CA HIS A 99 -0.50 -5.76 -11.37
C HIS A 99 -1.70 -6.35 -10.61
N PHE A 100 -2.16 -5.65 -9.56
CA PHE A 100 -3.33 -6.12 -8.82
C PHE A 100 -4.57 -6.25 -9.71
N LEU A 101 -4.90 -5.23 -10.52
CA LEU A 101 -6.13 -5.17 -11.30
C LEU A 101 -6.11 -6.09 -12.54
N GLU A 102 -4.95 -6.26 -13.18
CA GLU A 102 -4.85 -6.87 -14.51
C GLU A 102 -4.29 -8.31 -14.47
N ASP A 103 -3.45 -8.65 -13.50
CA ASP A 103 -2.86 -10.00 -13.44
C ASP A 103 -3.88 -11.02 -12.93
N ALA A 104 -3.76 -12.28 -13.36
CA ALA A 104 -4.51 -13.34 -12.71
C ALA A 104 -3.98 -13.53 -11.26
N PRO A 105 -4.84 -13.60 -10.24
CA PRO A 105 -4.38 -13.90 -8.88
C PRO A 105 -3.60 -15.23 -8.85
N PRO A 106 -2.58 -15.37 -8.00
CA PRO A 106 -1.83 -16.60 -7.92
C PRO A 106 -2.75 -17.79 -7.60
N ASP A 107 -2.57 -18.88 -8.35
CA ASP A 107 -3.40 -20.06 -8.21
C ASP A 107 -2.90 -20.96 -7.07
N TYR A 108 -3.58 -20.88 -5.93
CA TYR A 108 -3.29 -21.71 -4.76
C TYR A 108 -4.21 -22.94 -4.65
N ARG A 109 -4.95 -23.32 -5.71
CA ARG A 109 -5.84 -24.50 -5.67
C ARG A 109 -5.12 -25.75 -5.15
N ASN A 110 -3.84 -25.93 -5.53
CA ASN A 110 -3.00 -27.06 -5.11
C ASN A 110 -2.71 -27.13 -3.60
N ILE A 111 -2.77 -26.00 -2.89
CA ILE A 111 -2.60 -25.92 -1.42
C ILE A 111 -3.97 -25.98 -0.74
N ALA A 112 -4.97 -25.30 -1.32
CA ALA A 112 -6.35 -25.30 -0.84
C ALA A 112 -6.95 -26.72 -0.82
N TYR A 113 -6.54 -27.61 -1.73
CA TYR A 113 -6.95 -29.03 -1.71
C TYR A 113 -6.61 -29.76 -0.40
N ARG A 114 -5.55 -29.37 0.33
CA ARG A 114 -5.20 -30.01 1.62
C ARG A 114 -6.06 -29.54 2.80
N LEU A 115 -6.76 -28.42 2.64
CA LEU A 115 -7.74 -27.90 3.61
C LEU A 115 -9.19 -28.22 3.17
N ARG A 116 -9.37 -28.89 2.02
CA ARG A 116 -10.65 -29.08 1.32
C ARG A 116 -11.51 -30.24 1.82
N ASN A 117 -11.17 -30.90 2.92
CA ASN A 117 -12.10 -31.86 3.53
C ASN A 117 -13.18 -31.21 4.40
N ASP A 118 -13.05 -29.93 4.76
CA ASP A 118 -14.03 -29.25 5.64
C ASP A 118 -14.94 -28.24 4.92
N PHE A 119 -14.66 -27.90 3.66
CA PHE A 119 -15.40 -26.86 2.91
C PHE A 119 -16.24 -27.38 1.73
N ASP A 120 -16.29 -28.70 1.49
CA ASP A 120 -17.05 -29.32 0.38
C ASP A 120 -18.58 -29.40 0.66
N HIS A 121 -19.13 -28.46 1.43
CA HIS A 121 -20.56 -28.16 1.47
C HIS A 121 -20.84 -26.86 0.74
N GLY A 122 -20.51 -26.86 -0.56
CA GLY A 122 -21.07 -26.00 -1.58
C GLY A 122 -21.13 -24.51 -1.24
N LEU A 123 -20.07 -23.76 -1.57
CA LEU A 123 -20.28 -22.37 -1.96
C LEU A 123 -21.20 -22.38 -3.18
N PRO A 124 -22.44 -21.85 -3.09
CA PRO A 124 -23.37 -21.93 -4.19
C PRO A 124 -22.77 -21.17 -5.38
N ALA A 125 -22.93 -21.71 -6.58
CA ALA A 125 -22.56 -21.13 -7.88
C ALA A 125 -23.09 -19.69 -8.12
N ARG A 126 -23.85 -19.14 -7.17
CA ARG A 126 -24.48 -17.82 -7.17
C ARG A 126 -23.50 -16.65 -6.99
N TRP A 127 -22.23 -16.90 -6.68
CA TRP A 127 -21.18 -15.87 -6.58
C TRP A 127 -20.28 -15.77 -7.83
N GLN A 128 -20.53 -16.57 -8.86
CA GLN A 128 -19.73 -16.56 -10.11
C GLN A 128 -20.33 -15.69 -11.23
N ASP A 129 -21.54 -15.11 -11.03
CA ASP A 129 -22.37 -14.61 -12.12
C ASP A 129 -22.42 -13.07 -12.28
N HIS A 130 -21.60 -12.30 -11.54
CA HIS A 130 -21.66 -10.83 -11.54
C HIS A 130 -20.41 -10.10 -12.04
N GLY A 131 -19.45 -10.80 -12.67
CA GLY A 131 -18.20 -10.17 -13.13
C GLY A 131 -17.30 -9.67 -11.99
N GLU A 132 -17.67 -9.91 -10.74
CA GLU A 132 -16.88 -9.62 -9.55
C GLU A 132 -15.83 -10.72 -9.33
N ARG A 133 -14.62 -10.30 -8.95
CA ARG A 133 -13.50 -11.21 -8.72
C ARG A 133 -13.77 -12.01 -7.44
N ALA A 134 -13.72 -13.34 -7.54
CA ALA A 134 -13.98 -14.22 -6.41
C ALA A 134 -12.94 -14.03 -5.29
N LEU A 135 -13.40 -14.04 -4.03
CA LEU A 135 -12.57 -14.03 -2.81
C LEU A 135 -11.78 -15.34 -2.67
N THR A 136 -10.74 -15.47 -3.48
CA THR A 136 -9.81 -16.60 -3.44
C THR A 136 -8.63 -16.28 -2.52
N PRO A 137 -7.92 -17.28 -2.00
CA PRO A 137 -6.65 -17.06 -1.31
C PRO A 137 -5.67 -16.21 -2.14
N GLY A 138 -5.66 -16.39 -3.47
CA GLY A 138 -4.84 -15.60 -4.39
C GLY A 138 -5.19 -14.12 -4.38
N TYR A 139 -6.47 -13.76 -4.24
CA TYR A 139 -6.91 -12.38 -4.15
C TYR A 139 -6.32 -11.66 -2.93
N PHE A 140 -6.37 -12.31 -1.76
CA PHE A 140 -5.82 -11.77 -0.52
C PHE A 140 -4.30 -11.66 -0.56
N VAL A 141 -3.61 -12.62 -1.18
CA VAL A 141 -2.16 -12.53 -1.39
C VAL A 141 -1.80 -11.34 -2.27
N ALA A 142 -2.50 -11.15 -3.39
CA ALA A 142 -2.28 -10.01 -4.27
C ALA A 142 -2.54 -8.67 -3.55
N LEU A 143 -3.59 -8.60 -2.70
CA LEU A 143 -3.88 -7.41 -1.90
C LEU A 143 -2.77 -7.15 -0.87
N GLY A 144 -2.27 -8.20 -0.21
CA GLY A 144 -1.14 -8.12 0.71
C GLY A 144 0.14 -7.62 0.02
N GLU A 145 0.43 -8.10 -1.19
CA GLU A 145 1.56 -7.65 -2.01
C GLU A 145 1.44 -6.17 -2.40
N LEU A 146 0.24 -5.74 -2.81
CA LEU A 146 -0.04 -4.33 -3.09
C LEU A 146 0.21 -3.47 -1.85
N ARG A 147 -0.31 -3.86 -0.68
CA ARG A 147 -0.11 -3.14 0.58
C ARG A 147 1.36 -3.07 0.99
N ALA A 148 2.11 -4.17 0.84
CA ALA A 148 3.54 -4.19 1.13
C ALA A 148 4.32 -3.23 0.21
N THR A 149 4.00 -3.22 -1.09
CA THR A 149 4.61 -2.31 -2.06
C THR A 149 4.28 -0.85 -1.73
N PHE A 150 3.03 -0.57 -1.38
CA PHE A 150 2.60 0.76 -0.94
C PHE A 150 3.33 1.20 0.32
N GLY A 151 3.35 0.37 1.36
CA GLY A 151 4.04 0.66 2.60
C GLY A 151 5.51 1.02 2.40
N LEU A 152 6.20 0.29 1.52
CA LEU A 152 7.60 0.55 1.20
C LEU A 152 7.81 1.89 0.48
N GLN A 153 7.03 2.18 -0.56
CA GLN A 153 7.21 3.41 -1.33
C GLN A 153 6.74 4.66 -0.57
N LEU A 154 5.62 4.55 0.16
CA LEU A 154 5.06 5.64 0.94
C LEU A 154 5.93 5.98 2.15
N SER A 155 6.42 4.99 2.90
CA SER A 155 7.34 5.26 4.02
C SER A 155 8.58 6.05 3.56
N ALA A 156 9.13 5.69 2.39
CA ALA A 156 10.26 6.41 1.81
C ALA A 156 9.89 7.83 1.35
N LEU A 157 8.71 8.04 0.77
CA LEU A 157 8.21 9.39 0.43
C LEU A 157 7.97 10.24 1.68
N ALA A 158 7.35 9.68 2.72
CA ALA A 158 7.09 10.37 3.97
C ALA A 158 8.40 10.84 4.63
N ALA A 159 9.41 9.97 4.65
CA ALA A 159 10.74 10.30 5.16
C ALA A 159 11.45 11.36 4.29
N GLU A 160 11.37 11.24 2.95
CA GLU A 160 12.06 12.14 2.01
C GLU A 160 11.47 13.55 1.97
N PHE A 161 10.16 13.68 2.22
CA PHE A 161 9.43 14.95 2.16
C PHE A 161 9.00 15.47 3.54
N GLU A 162 9.40 14.79 4.62
CA GLU A 162 9.05 15.13 6.00
C GLU A 162 7.54 15.33 6.17
N ILE A 163 6.77 14.33 5.75
CA ILE A 163 5.31 14.33 5.81
C ILE A 163 4.86 13.51 7.02
N ASP A 164 4.03 14.12 7.86
CA ASP A 164 3.28 13.40 8.89
C ASP A 164 2.20 12.55 8.24
N VAL A 165 2.04 11.32 8.73
CA VAL A 165 1.10 10.32 8.18
C VAL A 165 0.18 9.85 9.29
N GLU A 166 -1.12 9.75 9.01
CA GLU A 166 -2.11 9.19 9.93
C GLU A 166 -1.81 7.73 10.31
N GLU A 167 -2.22 7.32 11.51
CA GLU A 167 -1.85 6.05 12.13
C GLU A 167 -2.33 4.84 11.31
N GLU A 168 -3.55 4.88 10.77
CA GLU A 168 -4.07 3.80 9.95
C GLU A 168 -3.23 3.60 8.68
N LEU A 169 -2.87 4.66 7.98
CA LEU A 169 -2.02 4.54 6.79
C LEU A 169 -0.57 4.18 7.15
N ALA A 170 -0.06 4.66 8.28
CA ALA A 170 1.26 4.28 8.78
C ALA A 170 1.33 2.79 9.17
N SER A 171 0.20 2.13 9.42
CA SER A 171 0.16 0.71 9.80
C SER A 171 0.69 -0.25 8.72
N ILE A 172 0.69 0.15 7.45
CA ILE A 172 1.26 -0.66 6.37
C ILE A 172 2.76 -0.43 6.16
N PHE A 173 3.37 0.52 6.88
CA PHE A 173 4.79 0.80 6.72
C PHE A 173 5.62 -0.36 7.28
N PRO A 174 6.81 -0.64 6.70
CA PRO A 174 7.66 -1.68 7.21
C PRO A 174 8.00 -1.41 8.69
N VAL A 175 7.88 -2.45 9.51
CA VAL A 175 8.31 -2.40 10.90
C VAL A 175 9.83 -2.39 10.93
N ALA A 176 10.42 -1.54 11.76
CA ALA A 176 11.84 -1.61 12.05
C ALA A 176 12.16 -2.96 12.70
N LEU A 177 13.01 -3.76 12.07
CA LEU A 177 13.67 -4.83 12.78
C LEU A 177 14.66 -4.17 13.73
N ASP A 178 14.44 -4.30 15.04
CA ASP A 178 15.47 -3.93 16.01
C ASP A 178 16.70 -4.80 15.72
N PRO A 179 17.88 -4.23 15.39
CA PRO A 179 19.09 -5.00 15.16
C PRO A 179 19.54 -5.78 16.42
N ARG A 180 18.94 -5.50 17.57
CA ARG A 180 19.07 -6.32 18.79
C ARG A 180 17.79 -7.15 18.91
N GLY A 181 17.87 -8.42 18.50
CA GLY A 181 16.78 -9.37 18.70
C GLY A 181 16.27 -9.29 20.14
N GLY A 182 14.96 -9.04 20.28
CA GLY A 182 14.27 -9.20 21.55
C GLY A 182 14.36 -10.66 22.00
N GLU A 183 14.68 -10.83 23.28
CA GLU A 183 14.69 -12.09 24.02
C GLU A 183 13.35 -12.85 23.96
#